data_AF-A0A0Q6GLX1-F1
#
_entry.id   AF-A0A0Q6GLX1-F1
#
_cell.length_a   1.000
_cell.length_b   1.000
_cell.length_c   1.000
_cell.angle_alpha   90.00
_cell.angle_beta   90.00
_cell.angle_gamma   90.00
#
_symmetry.space_group_name_H-M   'P 1'
#
loop_
_entity.id
_entity.type
_entity.pdbx_description
1 polymer ?
#
loop_
_entity_poly.entity_id
_entity_poly.type
_entity_poly.pdbx_seq_one_letter_code
_entity_poly.pdbx_strand_id
1 'polypeptide(L)'
;MATIIETSTTPFTTVPVDPITLDIIENALRNARAEMDEVLFRTALSPGIREQHDEFPLIADPSGKMVVGQFGLSVPDFLDNFNGTVGEGDILLTSDPYACGAAISHANDWLIVLPIFHSGRVVGWSSMFGHMSDVGGKTPSSMPTDAHTIFEEGVIIPPFKLYSEGQLNETALDIILNQVRKPDWNRADLNGLVAACTTASRRIVELCDRFGVDVYLSALDALLERNYQAMKVLLAMLFVDGETIEFSDFICDDGCGYGPYELAITLTRHGEKIHLDFSKAAPQAVGPINYFINENLVRMFFGIYVITVADPQILWNDGFYPLIDVTIPEDSFWKPRYPAALNGRNHGIGRVFDLFGGLLGKNNPEILNAAGFSSSPHFMYSGHYDGGARDGEWFQLYSIGFGGIPGRPMGDGPDGHSLWPSFVNIPCEYLESYYPLRIERWETVTDTGGAGLHRGGNGVDVTYYFEEPGTIAIHDDRWLTYPWGVNGGKPGARGTKWIVRATGETEVLPSKIHDVEVRRGDVLHFVTWGGGGWGDPLARDPELVALEVRRGLVSAEGARTGYGVVLDDTGAVNVGDSTSLRASMSDERGEITVFDKGPSLEVILERCEEETGLPAPRPPVNVRKAVRA
;
A
#
# COMPACT_ATOMS: atom_id res chain seq x y z
N MET A 1 11.43 25.62 -11.14
CA MET A 1 12.04 25.64 -9.80
C MET A 1 11.57 26.86 -9.04
N ALA A 2 11.00 26.63 -7.86
CA ALA A 2 10.48 27.64 -6.96
C ALA A 2 11.58 28.59 -6.47
N THR A 3 11.23 29.85 -6.24
CA THR A 3 12.09 30.82 -5.54
C THR A 3 11.54 31.07 -4.13
N ILE A 4 12.24 30.63 -3.10
CA ILE A 4 11.84 30.88 -1.71
C ILE A 4 12.12 32.35 -1.35
N ILE A 5 11.13 33.02 -0.74
CA ILE A 5 11.21 34.41 -0.32
C ILE A 5 11.42 34.48 1.19
N GLU A 6 12.67 34.70 1.60
CA GLU A 6 13.05 34.92 2.99
C GLU A 6 13.32 36.41 3.23
N THR A 7 12.76 36.98 4.30
CA THR A 7 12.97 38.40 4.68
C THR A 7 14.20 38.61 5.57
N SER A 8 14.74 37.52 6.10
CA SER A 8 16.02 37.46 6.82
C SER A 8 17.01 36.61 6.02
N THR A 9 18.31 36.90 6.13
CA THR A 9 19.38 36.10 5.49
C THR A 9 20.48 35.72 6.48
N THR A 10 20.27 35.93 7.78
CA THR A 10 21.25 35.61 8.83
C THR A 10 21.52 34.11 8.86
N PRO A 11 22.74 33.63 8.59
CA PRO A 11 23.02 32.20 8.59
C PRO A 11 22.69 31.55 9.92
N PHE A 12 22.12 30.34 9.86
CA PHE A 12 21.98 29.49 11.04
C PHE A 12 23.37 29.04 11.51
N THR A 13 23.52 28.87 12.82
CA THR A 13 24.77 28.39 13.43
C THR A 13 24.56 26.96 13.92
N THR A 14 25.39 26.03 13.45
CA THR A 14 25.41 24.67 14.03
C THR A 14 25.95 24.73 15.45
N VAL A 15 25.20 24.20 16.41
CA VAL A 15 25.53 24.19 17.83
C VAL A 15 25.50 22.78 18.40
N PRO A 16 26.28 22.48 19.45
CA PRO A 16 26.17 21.20 20.15
C PRO A 16 24.77 21.05 20.78
N VAL A 17 24.13 19.90 20.55
CA VAL A 17 22.84 19.53 21.16
C VAL A 17 23.08 18.36 22.11
N ASP A 18 22.66 18.50 23.37
CA ASP A 18 22.77 17.41 24.33
C ASP A 18 21.71 16.32 24.06
N PRO A 19 21.96 15.04 24.44
CA PRO A 19 21.05 13.95 24.14
C PRO A 19 19.63 14.12 24.70
N ILE A 20 19.46 14.79 25.84
CA ILE A 20 18.13 14.99 26.46
C ILE A 20 17.33 15.96 25.60
N THR A 21 17.94 17.05 25.15
CA THR A 21 17.31 18.00 24.23
C THR A 21 16.96 17.35 22.90
N LEU A 22 17.87 16.54 22.35
CA LEU A 22 17.64 15.79 21.11
C LEU A 22 16.42 14.87 21.22
N ASP A 23 16.36 14.07 22.29
CA ASP A 23 15.24 13.15 22.55
C ASP A 23 13.92 13.91 22.72
N ILE A 24 13.92 15.07 23.40
CA ILE A 24 12.70 15.88 23.57
C ILE A 24 12.21 16.42 22.22
N ILE A 25 13.12 16.93 21.37
CA ILE A 25 12.77 17.44 20.05
C ILE A 25 12.22 16.32 19.16
N GLU A 26 12.88 15.16 19.12
CA GLU A 26 12.41 14.00 18.35
C GLU A 26 11.00 13.57 18.78
N ASN A 27 10.78 13.42 20.09
CA ASN A 27 9.48 13.01 20.62
C ASN A 27 8.40 14.07 20.35
N ALA A 28 8.75 15.35 20.40
CA ALA A 28 7.82 16.44 20.08
C ALA A 28 7.45 16.45 18.59
N LEU A 29 8.40 16.22 17.68
CA LEU A 29 8.13 16.10 16.25
C LEU A 29 7.27 14.86 15.93
N ARG A 30 7.56 13.73 16.58
CA ARG A 30 6.72 12.53 16.50
C ARG A 30 5.29 12.79 16.97
N ASN A 31 5.13 13.53 18.07
CA ASN A 31 3.82 13.91 18.57
C ASN A 31 3.12 14.91 17.64
N ALA A 32 3.84 15.89 17.07
CA ALA A 32 3.29 16.80 16.09
C ALA A 32 2.74 16.06 14.86
N ARG A 33 3.46 15.04 14.36
CA ARG A 33 2.97 14.16 13.29
C ARG A 33 1.69 13.42 13.69
N ALA A 34 1.61 12.86 14.90
CA ALA A 34 0.39 12.21 15.38
C ALA A 34 -0.79 13.18 15.52
N GLU A 35 -0.53 14.44 15.90
CA GLU A 35 -1.56 15.48 15.92
C GLU A 35 -2.06 15.83 14.50
N MET A 36 -1.20 15.76 13.47
CA MET A 36 -1.62 15.95 12.07
C MET A 36 -2.68 14.93 11.67
N ASP A 37 -2.43 13.64 11.94
CA ASP A 37 -3.38 12.57 11.63
C ASP A 37 -4.72 12.78 12.32
N GLU A 38 -4.69 13.06 13.63
CA GLU A 38 -5.89 13.22 14.45
C GLU A 38 -6.77 14.39 13.97
N VAL A 39 -6.15 15.48 13.51
CA VAL A 39 -6.87 16.64 12.96
C VAL A 39 -7.58 16.26 11.66
N LEU A 40 -6.89 15.57 10.74
CA LEU A 40 -7.50 15.17 9.48
C LEU A 40 -8.61 14.14 9.71
N PHE A 41 -8.31 13.07 10.45
CA PHE A 41 -9.25 12.00 10.75
C PHE A 41 -10.58 12.52 11.32
N ARG A 42 -10.54 13.48 12.24
CA ARG A 42 -11.74 14.05 12.86
C ARG A 42 -12.52 15.02 11.99
N THR A 43 -11.93 15.51 10.90
CA THR A 43 -12.53 16.57 10.07
C THR A 43 -12.90 16.09 8.67
N ALA A 44 -12.33 14.98 8.21
CA ALA A 44 -12.64 14.36 6.94
C ALA A 44 -14.10 13.88 6.87
N LEU A 45 -14.69 13.96 5.68
CA LEU A 45 -16.04 13.46 5.39
C LEU A 45 -16.03 12.19 4.57
N SER A 46 -15.05 12.01 3.69
CA SER A 46 -15.01 10.84 2.82
C SER A 46 -14.65 9.56 3.57
N PRO A 47 -15.20 8.40 3.19
CA PRO A 47 -14.97 7.15 3.89
C PRO A 47 -13.51 6.67 3.81
N GLY A 48 -12.77 7.02 2.75
CA GLY A 48 -11.37 6.62 2.60
C GLY A 48 -10.48 7.14 3.73
N ILE A 49 -10.59 8.43 4.05
CA ILE A 49 -9.82 9.07 5.12
C ILE A 49 -10.51 8.83 6.48
N ARG A 50 -11.81 9.16 6.59
CA ARG A 50 -12.53 9.16 7.86
C ARG A 50 -12.65 7.79 8.52
N GLU A 51 -12.82 6.72 7.73
CA GLU A 51 -13.07 5.39 8.30
C GLU A 51 -11.85 4.47 8.20
N GLN A 52 -10.92 4.70 7.26
CA GLN A 52 -9.87 3.72 6.94
C GLN A 52 -8.44 4.27 7.01
N HIS A 53 -8.26 5.57 7.30
CA HIS A 53 -6.97 6.22 7.49
C HIS A 53 -6.04 6.23 6.26
N ASP A 54 -6.58 6.44 5.04
CA ASP A 54 -5.78 6.58 3.82
C ASP A 54 -5.21 8.02 3.67
N GLU A 55 -4.33 8.37 4.61
CA GLU A 55 -3.62 9.64 4.70
C GLU A 55 -2.17 9.49 5.16
N PHE A 56 -1.30 10.43 4.73
CA PHE A 56 0.13 10.32 4.98
C PHE A 56 0.77 11.68 5.29
N PRO A 57 1.09 11.96 6.57
CA PRO A 57 1.77 13.19 6.97
C PRO A 57 3.30 13.05 6.93
N LEU A 58 3.95 14.20 6.79
CA LEU A 58 5.41 14.34 6.78
C LEU A 58 5.84 15.71 7.31
N ILE A 59 6.94 15.70 8.07
CA ILE A 59 7.67 16.86 8.53
C ILE A 59 9.11 16.75 8.03
N ALA A 60 9.58 17.81 7.38
CA ALA A 60 10.91 17.89 6.80
C ALA A 60 11.75 19.07 7.33
N ASP A 61 13.07 18.92 7.24
CA ASP A 61 14.05 19.97 7.48
C ASP A 61 13.96 21.09 6.41
N PRO A 62 14.69 22.22 6.53
CA PRO A 62 14.63 23.29 5.54
C PRO A 62 14.99 22.86 4.11
N SER A 63 15.80 21.81 3.95
CA SER A 63 16.19 21.27 2.65
C SER A 63 15.14 20.36 2.02
N GLY A 64 14.06 20.06 2.75
CA GLY A 64 12.99 19.17 2.31
C GLY A 64 13.23 17.69 2.60
N LYS A 65 14.27 17.36 3.39
CA LYS A 65 14.50 15.98 3.87
C LYS A 65 13.55 15.66 5.00
N MET A 66 12.82 14.57 4.87
CA MET A 66 11.94 14.10 5.93
C MET A 66 12.74 13.75 7.19
N VAL A 67 12.27 14.28 8.32
CA VAL A 67 12.77 13.95 9.67
C VAL A 67 11.79 13.03 10.40
N VAL A 68 10.49 13.23 10.20
CA VAL A 68 9.41 12.40 10.74
C VAL A 68 8.30 12.28 9.70
N GLY A 69 7.81 11.07 9.41
CA GLY A 69 6.72 10.85 8.46
C GLY A 69 6.28 9.40 8.42
N GLN A 70 5.33 9.08 7.54
CA GLN A 70 4.85 7.71 7.30
C GLN A 70 5.17 7.22 5.89
N PHE A 71 4.92 8.05 4.87
CA PHE A 71 5.27 7.78 3.48
C PHE A 71 5.90 9.03 2.84
N GLY A 72 6.81 8.78 1.90
CA GLY A 72 7.82 9.72 1.46
C GLY A 72 7.29 10.68 0.42
N LEU A 73 7.35 11.96 0.78
CA LEU A 73 7.08 13.07 -0.12
C LEU A 73 8.40 13.78 -0.37
N SER A 74 8.82 13.83 -1.63
CA SER A 74 9.99 14.62 -2.02
C SER A 74 9.56 16.08 -2.21
N VAL A 75 9.62 16.85 -1.13
CA VAL A 75 9.44 18.32 -1.19
C VAL A 75 10.37 18.95 -2.24
N PRO A 76 11.65 18.54 -2.38
CA PRO A 76 12.51 19.05 -3.44
C PRO A 76 11.96 18.81 -4.85
N ASP A 77 11.48 17.60 -5.16
CA ASP A 77 10.98 17.27 -6.51
C ASP A 77 9.71 18.07 -6.86
N PHE A 78 8.85 18.34 -5.87
CA PHE A 78 7.73 19.27 -6.04
C PHE A 78 8.22 20.68 -6.35
N LEU A 79 9.16 21.21 -5.57
CA LEU A 79 9.66 22.58 -5.70
C LEU A 79 10.45 22.79 -7.01
N ASP A 80 11.14 21.77 -7.50
CA ASP A 80 11.88 21.81 -8.77
C ASP A 80 10.95 22.04 -9.97
N ASN A 81 9.75 21.46 -9.90
CA ASN A 81 8.72 21.58 -10.93
C ASN A 81 7.72 22.73 -10.69
N PHE A 82 7.80 23.39 -9.53
CA PHE A 82 7.00 24.58 -9.25
C PHE A 82 7.61 25.83 -9.91
N ASN A 83 6.76 26.66 -10.52
CA ASN A 83 7.17 27.92 -11.15
C ASN A 83 6.56 29.10 -10.40
N GLY A 84 7.40 29.88 -9.72
CA GLY A 84 6.96 31.07 -8.99
C GLY A 84 7.74 31.28 -7.70
N THR A 85 7.21 32.17 -6.86
CA THR A 85 7.74 32.43 -5.53
C THR A 85 7.01 31.60 -4.48
N VAL A 86 7.68 31.29 -3.37
CA VAL A 86 7.07 30.65 -2.19
C VAL A 86 7.48 31.45 -0.96
N GLY A 87 6.52 32.03 -0.26
CA GLY A 87 6.74 32.88 0.91
C GLY A 87 5.94 32.45 2.12
N GLU A 88 6.04 33.22 3.20
CA GLU A 88 5.31 33.00 4.44
C GLU A 88 3.79 33.11 4.22
N GLY A 89 3.05 32.12 4.73
CA GLY A 89 1.59 32.03 4.55
C GLY A 89 1.13 31.43 3.22
N ASP A 90 2.05 31.05 2.32
CA ASP A 90 1.70 30.28 1.14
C ASP A 90 1.44 28.81 1.48
N ILE A 91 0.50 28.18 0.77
CA ILE A 91 0.23 26.73 0.86
C ILE A 91 0.07 26.21 -0.57
N LEU A 92 0.80 25.16 -0.91
CA LEU A 92 0.89 24.63 -2.26
C LEU A 92 0.04 23.36 -2.39
N LEU A 93 -0.59 23.16 -3.54
CA LEU A 93 -1.43 22.00 -3.86
C LEU A 93 -1.05 21.42 -5.23
N THR A 94 -1.08 20.09 -5.35
CA THR A 94 -1.08 19.34 -6.62
C THR A 94 -1.86 18.03 -6.45
N SER A 95 -2.34 17.48 -7.57
CA SER A 95 -2.74 16.07 -7.68
C SER A 95 -2.04 15.36 -8.84
N ASP A 96 -1.07 16.02 -9.49
CA ASP A 96 -0.34 15.48 -10.62
C ASP A 96 0.94 14.74 -10.17
N PRO A 97 0.98 13.39 -10.23
CA PRO A 97 2.14 12.59 -9.87
C PRO A 97 3.37 12.90 -10.73
N TYR A 98 3.15 13.22 -12.00
CA TYR A 98 4.21 13.51 -12.97
C TYR A 98 4.82 14.89 -12.74
N ALA A 99 4.03 15.85 -12.26
CA ALA A 99 4.53 17.19 -11.95
C ALA A 99 5.21 17.30 -10.57
N CYS A 100 5.00 16.36 -9.66
CA CYS A 100 5.66 16.35 -8.34
C CYS A 100 6.72 15.26 -8.18
N GLY A 101 7.23 14.72 -9.29
CA GLY A 101 8.29 13.72 -9.29
C GLY A 101 7.97 12.47 -8.47
N ALA A 102 6.72 11.97 -8.55
CA ALA A 102 6.22 10.80 -7.82
C ALA A 102 6.13 10.94 -6.29
N ALA A 103 6.07 12.18 -5.75
CA ALA A 103 5.73 12.38 -4.34
C ALA A 103 4.34 11.78 -3.98
N ILE A 104 3.38 11.94 -4.89
CA ILE A 104 2.14 11.16 -4.91
C ILE A 104 2.13 10.25 -6.13
N SER A 105 1.24 9.28 -6.18
CA SER A 105 1.33 8.16 -7.13
C SER A 105 0.14 8.02 -8.08
N HIS A 106 -0.96 8.75 -7.86
CA HIS A 106 -2.13 8.83 -8.75
C HIS A 106 -2.95 10.10 -8.46
N ALA A 107 -3.95 10.39 -9.29
CA ALA A 107 -4.72 11.64 -9.23
C ALA A 107 -5.63 11.80 -7.99
N ASN A 108 -6.02 10.69 -7.34
CA ASN A 108 -6.84 10.75 -6.13
C ASN A 108 -6.07 11.29 -4.92
N ASP A 109 -4.73 11.17 -4.91
CA ASP A 109 -3.91 11.66 -3.80
C ASP A 109 -3.71 13.17 -3.97
N TRP A 110 -4.37 14.00 -3.15
CA TRP A 110 -4.17 15.45 -3.18
C TRP A 110 -3.08 15.84 -2.19
N LEU A 111 -2.00 16.42 -2.69
CA LEU A 111 -0.81 16.75 -1.92
C LEU A 111 -0.76 18.23 -1.51
N ILE A 112 -0.69 18.47 -0.21
CA ILE A 112 -0.40 19.77 0.39
C ILE A 112 1.06 19.86 0.78
N VAL A 113 1.73 20.95 0.39
CA VAL A 113 3.08 21.32 0.83
C VAL A 113 3.03 22.71 1.45
N LEU A 114 3.48 22.84 2.70
CA LEU A 114 3.45 24.07 3.48
C LEU A 114 4.86 24.42 3.98
N PRO A 115 5.45 25.56 3.57
CA PRO A 115 6.70 26.08 4.14
C PRO A 115 6.49 26.61 5.55
N ILE A 116 7.33 26.20 6.49
CA ILE A 116 7.26 26.63 7.88
C ILE A 116 8.28 27.75 8.10
N PHE A 117 7.78 28.94 8.35
CA PHE A 117 8.61 30.13 8.60
C PHE A 117 8.78 30.40 10.09
N HIS A 118 9.97 30.88 10.46
CA HIS A 118 10.26 31.49 11.75
C HIS A 118 11.21 32.66 11.54
N SER A 119 10.86 33.84 12.09
CA SER A 119 11.69 35.06 11.98
C SER A 119 12.13 35.40 10.54
N GLY A 120 11.23 35.19 9.57
CA GLY A 120 11.48 35.49 8.16
C GLY A 120 12.35 34.47 7.40
N ARG A 121 12.55 33.27 7.96
CA ARG A 121 13.32 32.16 7.38
C ARG A 121 12.50 30.88 7.34
N VAL A 122 12.76 30.03 6.34
CA VAL A 122 12.23 28.65 6.35
C VAL A 122 13.03 27.83 7.35
N VAL A 123 12.33 27.22 8.31
CA VAL A 123 12.90 26.32 9.32
C VAL A 123 12.48 24.86 9.12
N GLY A 124 11.61 24.60 8.15
CA GLY A 124 11.19 23.26 7.78
C GLY A 124 9.99 23.29 6.85
N TRP A 125 9.46 22.10 6.58
CA TRP A 125 8.24 21.92 5.78
C TRP A 125 7.31 20.97 6.50
N SER A 126 6.01 21.18 6.30
CA SER A 126 5.00 20.17 6.56
C SER A 126 4.32 19.79 5.25
N SER A 127 4.03 18.51 5.10
CA SER A 127 3.43 17.97 3.90
C SER A 127 2.44 16.89 4.29
N MET A 128 1.34 16.80 3.55
CA MET A 128 0.34 15.77 3.77
C MET A 128 -0.41 15.52 2.47
N PHE A 129 -0.66 14.26 2.15
CA PHE A 129 -1.65 13.91 1.16
C PHE A 129 -2.69 12.96 1.75
N GLY A 130 -3.88 13.00 1.16
CA GLY A 130 -4.98 12.10 1.49
C GLY A 130 -5.67 11.65 0.22
N HIS A 131 -6.19 10.41 0.26
CA HIS A 131 -6.93 9.84 -0.86
C HIS A 131 -8.33 10.45 -0.96
N MET A 132 -8.55 11.29 -1.96
CA MET A 132 -9.87 11.79 -2.31
C MET A 132 -10.69 10.65 -2.91
N SER A 133 -11.86 10.38 -2.32
CA SER A 133 -12.69 9.24 -2.74
C SER A 133 -13.25 9.36 -4.17
N ASP A 134 -13.30 10.55 -4.77
CA ASP A 134 -13.61 10.76 -6.19
C ASP A 134 -12.93 12.04 -6.69
N VAL A 135 -12.30 11.98 -7.86
CA VAL A 135 -11.65 13.14 -8.51
C VAL A 135 -12.17 13.35 -9.94
N GLY A 136 -13.37 12.87 -10.28
CA GLY A 136 -13.99 13.13 -11.58
C GLY A 136 -13.51 12.24 -12.74
N GLY A 137 -12.96 11.08 -12.44
CA GLY A 137 -12.54 10.07 -13.43
C GLY A 137 -13.73 9.47 -14.17
N LYS A 138 -13.48 8.68 -15.22
CA LYS A 138 -14.57 8.14 -16.07
C LYS A 138 -15.54 7.24 -15.30
N THR A 139 -15.08 6.57 -14.25
CA THR A 139 -15.90 5.76 -13.34
C THR A 139 -16.09 6.46 -11.99
N PRO A 140 -17.19 6.16 -11.26
CA PRO A 140 -17.35 6.54 -9.86
C PRO A 140 -16.14 6.11 -9.02
N SER A 141 -15.83 6.92 -8.01
CA SER A 141 -14.62 6.82 -7.19
C SER A 141 -13.30 7.09 -7.92
N SER A 142 -13.34 7.50 -9.20
CA SER A 142 -12.13 7.79 -10.00
C SER A 142 -11.18 6.61 -10.18
N MET A 143 -11.68 5.38 -10.03
CA MET A 143 -10.85 4.19 -10.15
C MET A 143 -11.30 3.28 -11.31
N PRO A 144 -11.00 3.62 -12.57
CA PRO A 144 -11.27 2.75 -13.69
C PRO A 144 -10.24 1.61 -13.75
N THR A 145 -10.66 0.38 -14.05
CA THR A 145 -9.73 -0.76 -14.21
C THR A 145 -9.15 -0.89 -15.63
N ASP A 146 -9.63 -0.06 -16.56
CA ASP A 146 -9.28 -0.09 -18.00
C ASP A 146 -8.80 1.27 -18.51
N ALA A 147 -8.34 2.18 -17.63
CA ALA A 147 -7.76 3.44 -18.08
C ALA A 147 -6.43 3.17 -18.82
N HIS A 148 -6.27 3.82 -19.97
CA HIS A 148 -5.03 3.81 -20.74
C HIS A 148 -4.18 5.04 -20.46
N THR A 149 -4.83 6.15 -20.11
CA THR A 149 -4.17 7.40 -19.78
C THR A 149 -4.66 7.99 -18.48
N ILE A 150 -3.79 8.75 -17.80
CA ILE A 150 -4.13 9.46 -16.56
C ILE A 150 -5.34 10.40 -16.72
N PHE A 151 -5.64 10.85 -17.94
CA PHE A 151 -6.81 11.70 -18.23
C PHE A 151 -8.15 10.99 -18.07
N GLU A 152 -8.16 9.67 -18.01
CA GLU A 152 -9.36 8.88 -17.73
C GLU A 152 -9.61 8.73 -16.22
N GLU A 153 -8.65 9.11 -15.38
CA GLU A 153 -8.66 8.90 -13.92
C GLU A 153 -9.21 10.11 -13.15
N GLY A 154 -9.26 11.28 -13.79
CA GLY A 154 -9.96 12.45 -13.27
C GLY A 154 -9.18 13.75 -13.42
N VAL A 155 -9.48 14.72 -12.55
CA VAL A 155 -8.85 16.04 -12.57
C VAL A 155 -7.38 15.94 -12.16
N ILE A 156 -6.52 16.38 -13.08
CA ILE A 156 -5.07 16.49 -12.84
C ILE A 156 -4.77 17.94 -12.49
N ILE A 157 -4.48 18.19 -11.21
CA ILE A 157 -4.25 19.51 -10.66
C ILE A 157 -2.74 19.79 -10.72
N PRO A 158 -2.27 20.71 -11.56
CA PRO A 158 -0.86 21.06 -11.61
C PRO A 158 -0.43 21.79 -10.31
N PRO A 159 0.87 21.79 -9.97
CA PRO A 159 1.37 22.52 -8.81
C PRO A 159 1.01 24.01 -8.83
N PHE A 160 0.30 24.49 -7.81
CA PHE A 160 -0.06 25.91 -7.67
C PHE A 160 -0.20 26.34 -6.20
N LYS A 161 -0.31 27.66 -5.97
CA LYS A 161 -0.64 28.21 -4.64
C LYS A 161 -2.13 28.09 -4.37
N LEU A 162 -2.51 27.18 -3.48
CA LEU A 162 -3.86 27.14 -2.92
C LEU A 162 -4.08 28.34 -2.00
N TYR A 163 -3.10 28.68 -1.17
CA TYR A 163 -3.08 29.94 -0.41
C TYR A 163 -1.90 30.79 -0.84
N SER A 164 -2.15 32.09 -1.01
CA SER A 164 -1.11 33.10 -1.23
C SER A 164 -1.17 34.12 -0.08
N GLU A 165 -0.10 34.25 0.69
CA GLU A 165 -0.06 35.16 1.86
C GLU A 165 -1.27 34.98 2.80
N GLY A 166 -1.65 33.73 3.05
CA GLY A 166 -2.80 33.36 3.89
C GLY A 166 -4.19 33.56 3.25
N GLN A 167 -4.28 33.99 1.99
CA GLN A 167 -5.55 34.13 1.27
C GLN A 167 -5.80 32.92 0.36
N LEU A 168 -6.95 32.27 0.53
CA LEU A 168 -7.38 31.14 -0.30
C LEU A 168 -7.66 31.59 -1.73
N ASN A 169 -7.17 30.83 -2.71
CA ASN A 169 -7.52 30.98 -4.12
C ASN A 169 -8.86 30.28 -4.42
N GLU A 170 -9.96 30.92 -4.01
CA GLU A 170 -11.31 30.36 -4.16
C GLU A 170 -11.65 30.04 -5.62
N THR A 171 -11.29 30.91 -6.55
CA THR A 171 -11.57 30.72 -7.99
C THR A 171 -10.96 29.41 -8.51
N ALA A 172 -9.68 29.14 -8.21
CA ALA A 172 -9.03 27.91 -8.66
C ALA A 172 -9.66 26.68 -8.00
N LEU A 173 -9.95 26.76 -6.70
CA LEU A 173 -10.58 25.67 -5.96
C LEU A 173 -11.98 25.36 -6.51
N ASP A 174 -12.79 26.37 -6.80
CA ASP A 174 -14.14 26.19 -7.34
C ASP A 174 -14.12 25.53 -8.73
N ILE A 175 -13.14 25.88 -9.57
CA ILE A 175 -12.93 25.22 -10.87
C ILE A 175 -12.59 23.74 -10.69
N ILE A 176 -11.69 23.41 -9.76
CA ILE A 176 -11.29 22.03 -9.46
C ILE A 176 -12.49 21.23 -8.94
N LEU A 177 -13.20 21.75 -7.95
CA LEU A 177 -14.35 21.08 -7.33
C LEU A 177 -15.52 20.89 -8.30
N ASN A 178 -15.65 21.74 -9.33
CA ASN A 178 -16.64 21.54 -10.37
C ASN A 178 -16.37 20.30 -11.26
N GLN A 179 -15.18 19.71 -11.19
CA GLN A 179 -14.83 18.52 -11.97
C GLN A 179 -15.10 17.19 -11.24
N VAL A 180 -15.47 17.21 -9.95
CA VAL A 180 -15.58 15.99 -9.12
C VAL A 180 -17.03 15.69 -8.76
N ARG A 181 -17.36 14.42 -8.46
CA ARG A 181 -18.74 14.01 -8.14
C ARG A 181 -19.18 14.37 -6.71
N LYS A 182 -18.23 14.49 -5.78
CA LYS A 182 -18.46 14.84 -4.36
C LYS A 182 -17.67 16.09 -3.94
N PRO A 183 -18.02 17.28 -4.47
CA PRO A 183 -17.28 18.52 -4.17
C PRO A 183 -17.32 18.91 -2.69
N ASP A 184 -18.38 18.52 -1.98
CA ASP A 184 -18.53 18.70 -0.54
C ASP A 184 -17.52 17.87 0.26
N TRP A 185 -17.31 16.60 -0.11
CA TRP A 185 -16.31 15.74 0.50
C TRP A 185 -14.90 16.25 0.21
N ASN A 186 -14.57 16.48 -1.06
CA ASN A 186 -13.22 16.92 -1.45
C ASN A 186 -12.86 18.27 -0.81
N ARG A 187 -13.81 19.20 -0.67
CA ARG A 187 -13.55 20.48 0.03
C ARG A 187 -13.27 20.25 1.51
N ALA A 188 -14.06 19.41 2.18
CA ALA A 188 -13.88 19.15 3.61
C ALA A 188 -12.55 18.44 3.88
N ASP A 189 -12.23 17.41 3.11
CA ASP A 189 -10.99 16.65 3.24
C ASP A 189 -9.77 17.53 2.92
N LEU A 190 -9.84 18.37 1.88
CA LEU A 190 -8.79 19.35 1.57
C LEU A 190 -8.56 20.32 2.73
N ASN A 191 -9.63 20.82 3.36
CA ASN A 191 -9.52 21.68 4.54
C ASN A 191 -8.85 20.93 5.70
N GLY A 192 -9.16 19.65 5.89
CA GLY A 192 -8.51 18.78 6.86
C GLY A 192 -7.00 18.65 6.60
N LEU A 193 -6.59 18.43 5.35
CA LEU A 193 -5.17 18.35 4.95
C LEU A 193 -4.43 19.66 5.27
N VAL A 194 -5.04 20.79 4.91
CA VAL A 194 -4.49 22.12 5.21
C VAL A 194 -4.38 22.36 6.73
N ALA A 195 -5.41 21.97 7.50
CA ALA A 195 -5.42 22.11 8.96
C ALA A 195 -4.35 21.25 9.64
N ALA A 196 -4.11 20.05 9.13
CA ALA A 196 -3.07 19.15 9.61
C ALA A 196 -1.67 19.73 9.38
N CYS A 197 -1.33 20.15 8.15
CA CYS A 197 -0.06 20.84 7.88
C CYS A 197 0.13 22.10 8.73
N THR A 198 -0.93 22.90 8.90
CA THR A 198 -0.89 24.10 9.74
C THR A 198 -0.63 23.77 11.22
N THR A 199 -1.13 22.63 11.69
CA THR A 199 -0.89 22.15 13.05
C THR A 199 0.59 21.84 13.26
N ALA A 200 1.24 21.14 12.33
CA ALA A 200 2.68 20.88 12.40
C ALA A 200 3.50 22.18 12.37
N SER A 201 3.12 23.13 11.51
CA SER A 201 3.75 24.47 11.46
C SER A 201 3.76 25.16 12.82
N ARG A 202 2.61 25.19 13.52
CA ARG A 202 2.51 25.75 14.87
C ARG A 202 3.43 25.04 15.86
N ARG A 203 3.47 23.71 15.85
CA ARG A 203 4.33 22.93 16.76
C ARG A 203 5.81 23.18 16.53
N ILE A 204 6.22 23.32 15.28
CA ILE A 204 7.62 23.60 14.94
C ILE A 204 8.02 25.01 15.34
N VAL A 205 7.14 26.01 15.15
CA VAL A 205 7.36 27.37 15.68
C VAL A 205 7.51 27.35 17.21
N GLU A 206 6.64 26.62 17.93
CA GLU A 206 6.74 26.45 19.39
C GLU A 206 8.09 25.82 19.81
N LEU A 207 8.63 24.86 19.03
CA LEU A 207 9.95 24.27 19.27
C LEU A 207 11.07 25.27 19.03
N CYS A 208 11.02 26.03 17.93
CA CYS A 208 11.99 27.08 17.64
C CYS A 208 12.01 28.17 18.72
N ASP A 209 10.84 28.58 19.23
CA ASP A 209 10.73 29.58 20.30
C ASP A 209 11.28 29.05 21.64
N ARG A 210 11.06 27.77 21.93
CA ARG A 210 11.46 27.15 23.19
C ARG A 210 12.95 26.85 23.27
N PHE A 211 13.52 26.28 22.20
CA PHE A 211 14.90 25.78 22.19
C PHE A 211 15.87 26.72 21.47
N GLY A 212 15.35 27.64 20.65
CA GLY A 212 16.13 28.43 19.70
C GLY A 212 16.29 27.70 18.36
N VAL A 213 16.20 28.45 17.27
CA VAL A 213 16.25 27.91 15.90
C VAL A 213 17.54 27.15 15.60
N ASP A 214 18.69 27.64 16.08
CA ASP A 214 20.00 26.99 15.87
C ASP A 214 20.06 25.61 16.54
N VAL A 215 19.50 25.48 17.75
CA VAL A 215 19.42 24.20 18.48
C VAL A 215 18.46 23.26 17.78
N TYR A 216 17.29 23.74 17.36
CA TYR A 216 16.30 22.96 16.63
C TYR A 216 16.89 22.38 15.33
N LEU A 217 17.49 23.21 14.49
CA LEU A 217 18.07 22.76 13.22
C LEU A 217 19.25 21.82 13.43
N SER A 218 20.12 22.10 14.41
CA SER A 218 21.22 21.19 14.77
C SER A 218 20.71 19.83 15.27
N ALA A 219 19.54 19.80 15.92
CA ALA A 219 18.89 18.56 16.33
C ALA A 219 18.37 17.77 15.11
N LEU A 220 17.77 18.42 14.11
CA LEU A 220 17.35 17.76 12.87
C LEU A 220 18.54 17.09 12.16
N ASP A 221 19.66 17.80 12.04
CA ASP A 221 20.90 17.26 11.45
C ASP A 221 21.39 16.02 12.22
N ALA A 222 21.37 16.07 13.56
CA ALA A 222 21.76 14.94 14.40
C ALA A 222 20.82 13.73 14.25
N LEU A 223 19.51 13.95 14.07
CA LEU A 223 18.55 12.87 13.82
C LEU A 223 18.75 12.20 12.46
N LEU A 224 19.07 12.98 11.42
CA LEU A 224 19.43 12.46 10.09
C LEU A 224 20.73 11.65 10.17
N GLU A 225 21.76 12.19 10.82
CA GLU A 225 23.05 11.51 10.97
C GLU A 225 22.92 10.21 11.77
N ARG A 226 22.07 10.17 12.81
CA ARG A 226 21.83 8.94 13.58
C ARG A 226 21.27 7.82 12.70
N ASN A 227 20.36 8.14 11.78
CA ASN A 227 19.80 7.18 10.82
C ASN A 227 20.83 6.72 9.79
N TYR A 228 21.67 7.64 9.30
CA TYR A 228 22.78 7.30 8.42
C TYR A 228 23.71 6.24 9.08
N GLN A 229 24.13 6.48 10.32
CA GLN A 229 25.01 5.56 11.04
C GLN A 229 24.33 4.21 11.33
N ALA A 230 23.06 4.22 11.73
CA ALA A 230 22.32 2.98 11.99
C ALA A 230 22.19 2.14 10.70
N MET A 231 21.75 2.73 9.60
CA MET A 231 21.58 2.02 8.32
C MET A 231 22.92 1.45 7.84
N LYS A 232 24.01 2.23 7.93
CA LYS A 232 25.35 1.76 7.55
C LYS A 232 25.75 0.47 8.27
N VAL A 233 25.45 0.36 9.56
CA VAL A 233 25.70 -0.86 10.34
C VAL A 233 24.80 -2.01 9.86
N LEU A 234 23.51 -1.75 9.66
CA LEU A 234 22.55 -2.78 9.22
C LEU A 234 22.91 -3.35 7.84
N LEU A 235 23.23 -2.49 6.87
CA LEU A 235 23.67 -2.91 5.54
C LEU A 235 24.93 -3.77 5.62
N ALA A 236 25.86 -3.42 6.51
CA ALA A 236 27.09 -4.18 6.70
C ALA A 236 26.86 -5.58 7.30
N MET A 237 25.83 -5.73 8.13
CA MET A 237 25.45 -6.98 8.77
C MET A 237 24.64 -7.90 7.84
N LEU A 238 23.74 -7.34 7.04
CA LEU A 238 22.75 -8.10 6.26
C LEU A 238 23.26 -8.58 4.90
N PHE A 239 24.23 -7.87 4.31
CA PHE A 239 24.67 -8.13 2.94
C PHE A 239 26.17 -8.32 2.84
N VAL A 240 26.61 -9.27 2.01
CA VAL A 240 28.02 -9.51 1.73
C VAL A 240 28.50 -8.53 0.65
N ASP A 241 29.66 -7.92 0.87
CA ASP A 241 30.23 -6.98 -0.10
C ASP A 241 30.55 -7.68 -1.44
N GLY A 242 30.14 -7.05 -2.55
CA GLY A 242 30.32 -7.56 -3.91
C GLY A 242 29.35 -8.67 -4.35
N GLU A 243 28.51 -9.19 -3.45
CA GLU A 243 27.50 -10.19 -3.81
C GLU A 243 26.27 -9.52 -4.45
N THR A 244 25.76 -10.09 -5.54
CA THR A 244 24.50 -9.70 -6.17
C THR A 244 23.44 -10.76 -5.89
N ILE A 245 22.32 -10.34 -5.30
CA ILE A 245 21.13 -11.17 -5.08
C ILE A 245 19.98 -10.67 -5.95
N GLU A 246 19.05 -11.58 -6.26
CA GLU A 246 17.91 -11.34 -7.16
C GLU A 246 16.68 -12.08 -6.66
N PHE A 247 15.53 -11.43 -6.79
CA PHE A 247 14.21 -11.98 -6.52
C PHE A 247 13.16 -11.39 -7.49
N SER A 248 12.15 -12.18 -7.84
CA SER A 248 11.03 -11.75 -8.69
C SER A 248 9.68 -12.25 -8.18
N ASP A 249 8.62 -11.52 -8.51
CA ASP A 249 7.23 -11.89 -8.26
C ASP A 249 6.31 -11.20 -9.30
N PHE A 250 5.01 -11.49 -9.28
CA PHE A 250 4.10 -11.15 -10.39
C PHE A 250 2.87 -10.35 -9.96
N ILE A 251 2.49 -9.35 -10.76
CA ILE A 251 1.13 -8.80 -10.80
C ILE A 251 0.33 -9.60 -11.82
N CYS A 252 -0.88 -10.04 -11.48
CA CYS A 252 -1.61 -11.03 -12.29
C CYS A 252 -2.00 -10.52 -13.68
N ASP A 253 -2.48 -9.28 -13.77
CA ASP A 253 -2.99 -8.67 -15.00
C ASP A 253 -3.15 -7.14 -14.84
N ASP A 254 -3.35 -6.45 -15.96
CA ASP A 254 -3.54 -4.99 -16.02
C ASP A 254 -5.00 -4.52 -16.19
N GLY A 255 -6.00 -5.40 -16.09
CA GLY A 255 -7.40 -5.07 -16.37
C GLY A 255 -7.73 -4.89 -17.86
N CYS A 256 -6.72 -4.85 -18.74
CA CYS A 256 -6.85 -4.72 -20.20
C CYS A 256 -6.52 -6.03 -20.95
N GLY A 257 -6.45 -7.14 -20.21
CA GLY A 257 -6.19 -8.48 -20.73
C GLY A 257 -4.72 -8.77 -21.04
N TYR A 258 -3.79 -8.03 -20.44
CA TYR A 258 -2.36 -8.33 -20.45
C TYR A 258 -1.85 -8.74 -19.06
N GLY A 259 -0.84 -9.61 -19.03
CA GLY A 259 -0.26 -10.16 -17.81
C GLY A 259 0.26 -11.59 -17.98
N PRO A 260 0.80 -12.18 -16.91
CA PRO A 260 1.20 -11.49 -15.69
C PRO A 260 2.47 -10.64 -15.91
N TYR A 261 2.63 -9.59 -15.10
CA TYR A 261 3.77 -8.68 -15.13
C TYR A 261 4.82 -9.16 -14.13
N GLU A 262 5.94 -9.69 -14.62
CA GLU A 262 7.07 -10.06 -13.76
C GLU A 262 7.81 -8.82 -13.28
N LEU A 263 7.92 -8.66 -11.97
CA LEU A 263 8.64 -7.58 -11.31
C LEU A 263 9.85 -8.20 -10.63
N ALA A 264 11.05 -7.85 -11.10
CA ALA A 264 12.31 -8.38 -10.57
C ALA A 264 13.18 -7.24 -10.06
N ILE A 265 13.84 -7.47 -8.92
CA ILE A 265 14.83 -6.56 -8.34
C ILE A 265 16.13 -7.30 -8.08
N THR A 266 17.25 -6.59 -8.30
CA THR A 266 18.57 -7.06 -7.88
C THR A 266 19.19 -6.10 -6.88
N LEU A 267 19.92 -6.63 -5.90
CA LEU A 267 20.67 -5.85 -4.92
C LEU A 267 22.13 -6.27 -4.96
N THR A 268 23.02 -5.28 -5.05
CA THR A 268 24.47 -5.49 -4.90
C THR A 268 25.02 -4.55 -3.83
N ARG A 269 25.84 -5.06 -2.92
CA ARG A 269 26.56 -4.21 -1.95
C ARG A 269 27.93 -3.80 -2.50
N HIS A 270 28.27 -2.52 -2.36
CA HIS A 270 29.57 -1.95 -2.70
C HIS A 270 30.11 -1.12 -1.52
N GLY A 271 30.97 -1.74 -0.70
CA GLY A 271 31.52 -1.15 0.51
C GLY A 271 30.44 -0.86 1.54
N GLU A 272 30.11 0.42 1.71
CA GLU A 272 29.09 0.90 2.65
C GLU A 272 27.73 1.13 1.99
N LYS A 273 27.68 1.09 0.66
CA LYS A 273 26.47 1.35 -0.11
C LYS A 273 25.84 0.06 -0.62
N ILE A 274 24.55 0.14 -0.91
CA ILE A 274 23.86 -0.83 -1.74
C ILE A 274 23.39 -0.18 -3.03
N HIS A 275 23.29 -0.98 -4.08
CA HIS A 275 22.67 -0.62 -5.34
C HIS A 275 21.44 -1.51 -5.56
N LEU A 276 20.27 -0.88 -5.63
CA LEU A 276 19.01 -1.51 -6.01
C LEU A 276 18.75 -1.26 -7.49
N ASP A 277 18.61 -2.33 -8.27
CA ASP A 277 18.38 -2.25 -9.71
C ASP A 277 17.06 -2.92 -10.10
N PHE A 278 16.15 -2.11 -10.66
CA PHE A 278 14.81 -2.48 -11.12
C PHE A 278 14.79 -2.77 -12.63
N SER A 279 15.94 -2.88 -13.29
CA SER A 279 16.04 -2.99 -14.76
C SER A 279 15.45 -4.25 -15.37
N LYS A 280 15.17 -5.27 -14.55
CA LYS A 280 14.55 -6.52 -14.98
C LYS A 280 13.04 -6.56 -14.80
N ALA A 281 12.43 -5.48 -14.31
CA ALA A 281 10.98 -5.41 -14.19
C ALA A 281 10.27 -5.33 -15.55
N ALA A 282 9.01 -5.76 -15.57
CA ALA A 282 8.14 -5.70 -16.73
C ALA A 282 8.06 -4.28 -17.34
N PRO A 283 7.77 -4.18 -18.65
CA PRO A 283 7.51 -2.90 -19.29
C PRO A 283 6.29 -2.21 -18.67
N GLN A 284 6.14 -0.92 -18.96
CA GLN A 284 4.90 -0.18 -18.68
C GLN A 284 3.66 -0.99 -19.13
N ALA A 285 2.67 -1.09 -18.25
CA ALA A 285 1.38 -1.71 -18.50
C ALA A 285 0.50 -0.86 -19.43
N VAL A 286 -0.40 -1.52 -20.15
CA VAL A 286 -1.38 -0.85 -21.02
C VAL A 286 -2.53 -0.29 -20.19
N GLY A 287 -2.97 -1.03 -19.18
CA GLY A 287 -3.92 -0.60 -18.18
C GLY A 287 -3.30 0.17 -17.00
N PRO A 288 -4.11 0.48 -15.98
CA PRO A 288 -3.78 1.49 -14.97
C PRO A 288 -2.94 0.98 -13.79
N ILE A 289 -2.45 -0.26 -13.84
CA ILE A 289 -1.69 -0.87 -12.74
C ILE A 289 -0.27 -0.32 -12.56
N ASN A 290 0.18 0.57 -13.44
CA ASN A 290 1.52 1.14 -13.37
C ASN A 290 1.71 1.87 -12.04
N TYR A 291 2.90 1.79 -11.47
CA TYR A 291 3.23 2.51 -10.25
C TYR A 291 4.38 3.47 -10.50
N PHE A 292 4.05 4.74 -10.73
CA PHE A 292 5.06 5.79 -10.93
C PHE A 292 5.77 6.10 -9.61
N ILE A 293 7.03 5.67 -9.50
CA ILE A 293 7.88 5.88 -8.33
C ILE A 293 9.20 6.53 -8.73
N ASN A 294 9.83 7.21 -7.77
CA ASN A 294 11.18 7.76 -7.91
C ASN A 294 12.18 7.02 -7.02
N GLU A 295 13.45 7.39 -7.16
CA GLU A 295 14.55 6.78 -6.44
C GLU A 295 14.44 7.03 -4.92
N ASN A 296 13.97 8.21 -4.49
CA ASN A 296 13.79 8.54 -3.07
C ASN A 296 12.74 7.65 -2.38
N LEU A 297 11.62 7.40 -3.04
CA LEU A 297 10.57 6.55 -2.52
C LEU A 297 11.04 5.10 -2.40
N VAL A 298 11.85 4.61 -3.36
CA VAL A 298 12.51 3.30 -3.26
C VAL A 298 13.47 3.23 -2.07
N ARG A 299 14.33 4.26 -1.90
CA ARG A 299 15.25 4.34 -0.75
C ARG A 299 14.47 4.24 0.55
N MET A 300 13.39 5.00 0.66
CA MET A 300 12.53 4.99 1.82
C MET A 300 11.94 3.61 2.10
N PHE A 301 11.27 2.97 1.13
CA PHE A 301 10.66 1.65 1.33
C PHE A 301 11.68 0.60 1.76
N PHE A 302 12.83 0.59 1.10
CA PHE A 302 13.91 -0.30 1.48
C PHE A 302 14.40 -0.03 2.91
N GLY A 303 14.60 1.25 3.26
CA GLY A 303 15.09 1.65 4.57
C GLY A 303 14.10 1.32 5.70
N ILE A 304 12.81 1.59 5.51
CA ILE A 304 11.73 1.19 6.43
C ILE A 304 11.79 -0.30 6.67
N TYR A 305 11.87 -1.10 5.59
CA TYR A 305 11.86 -2.55 5.71
C TYR A 305 13.08 -3.06 6.49
N VAL A 306 14.29 -2.59 6.16
CA VAL A 306 15.53 -2.99 6.85
C VAL A 306 15.55 -2.56 8.31
N ILE A 307 15.17 -1.31 8.61
CA ILE A 307 15.13 -0.80 9.98
C ILE A 307 14.10 -1.55 10.80
N THR A 308 12.88 -1.77 10.28
CA THR A 308 11.79 -2.42 11.02
C THR A 308 12.11 -3.87 11.37
N VAL A 309 12.81 -4.58 10.47
CA VAL A 309 13.28 -5.94 10.74
C VAL A 309 14.35 -5.98 11.83
N ALA A 310 15.19 -4.94 11.92
CA ALA A 310 16.26 -4.86 12.91
C ALA A 310 15.78 -4.35 14.28
N ASP A 311 15.10 -3.21 14.30
CA ASP A 311 14.50 -2.60 15.49
C ASP A 311 13.35 -1.66 15.09
N PRO A 312 12.08 -2.04 15.33
CA PRO A 312 10.91 -1.24 14.98
C PRO A 312 10.76 0.03 15.84
N GLN A 313 11.58 0.24 16.87
CA GLN A 313 11.56 1.45 17.70
C GLN A 313 12.36 2.61 17.08
N ILE A 314 13.25 2.32 16.12
CA ILE A 314 14.04 3.34 15.43
C ILE A 314 13.11 4.15 14.53
N LEU A 315 13.04 5.46 14.78
CA LEU A 315 12.37 6.39 13.87
C LEU A 315 13.24 6.58 12.62
N TRP A 316 12.76 6.09 11.49
CA TRP A 316 13.44 6.18 10.21
C TRP A 316 13.24 7.57 9.57
N ASN A 317 14.25 8.05 8.85
CA ASN A 317 14.21 9.34 8.17
C ASN A 317 15.17 9.38 6.96
N ASP A 318 15.22 10.47 6.21
CA ASP A 318 15.97 10.55 4.95
C ASP A 318 17.50 10.51 5.11
N GLY A 319 18.02 10.50 6.34
CA GLY A 319 19.46 10.54 6.61
C GLY A 319 20.25 9.41 5.95
N PHE A 320 19.64 8.24 5.76
CA PHE A 320 20.31 7.08 5.16
C PHE A 320 20.33 7.08 3.62
N TYR A 321 19.62 7.99 2.94
CA TYR A 321 19.50 7.97 1.47
C TYR A 321 20.83 7.90 0.71
N PRO A 322 21.92 8.57 1.14
CA PRO A 322 23.22 8.48 0.46
C PRO A 322 23.86 7.08 0.43
N LEU A 323 23.35 6.13 1.23
CA LEU A 323 23.83 4.74 1.30
C LEU A 323 23.14 3.82 0.28
N ILE A 324 22.10 4.31 -0.41
CA ILE A 324 21.26 3.50 -1.28
C ILE A 324 21.21 4.16 -2.66
N ASP A 325 21.95 3.57 -3.60
CA ASP A 325 21.86 3.90 -5.01
C ASP A 325 20.70 3.12 -5.64
N VAL A 326 19.93 3.74 -6.53
CA VAL A 326 18.74 3.13 -7.14
C VAL A 326 18.77 3.37 -8.65
N THR A 327 18.53 2.31 -9.42
CA THR A 327 18.29 2.39 -10.87
C THR A 327 16.86 1.96 -11.17
N ILE A 328 16.08 2.86 -11.78
CA ILE A 328 14.74 2.58 -12.31
C ILE A 328 14.71 2.97 -13.79
N PRO A 329 14.52 2.02 -14.72
CA PRO A 329 14.43 2.37 -16.13
C PRO A 329 13.17 3.17 -16.42
N GLU A 330 13.31 4.18 -17.29
CA GLU A 330 12.17 4.82 -17.96
C GLU A 330 11.38 3.79 -18.79
N ASP A 331 10.09 4.06 -19.03
CA ASP A 331 9.17 3.18 -19.78
C ASP A 331 8.98 1.78 -19.16
N SER A 332 9.26 1.65 -17.87
CA SER A 332 9.03 0.43 -17.09
C SER A 332 7.72 0.52 -16.30
N PHE A 333 7.30 -0.59 -15.70
CA PHE A 333 6.18 -0.63 -14.76
C PHE A 333 6.32 0.38 -13.60
N TRP A 334 7.56 0.60 -13.14
CA TRP A 334 7.89 1.46 -11.99
C TRP A 334 8.13 2.94 -12.39
N LYS A 335 8.43 3.20 -13.66
CA LYS A 335 8.61 4.55 -14.19
C LYS A 335 7.89 4.68 -15.53
N PRO A 336 6.54 4.51 -15.53
CA PRO A 336 5.73 4.67 -16.72
C PRO A 336 5.86 6.10 -17.26
N ARG A 337 5.79 6.26 -18.58
CA ARG A 337 5.90 7.56 -19.21
C ARG A 337 4.54 8.25 -19.27
N TYR A 338 4.51 9.54 -18.95
CA TYR A 338 3.34 10.37 -19.22
C TYR A 338 2.84 10.20 -20.67
N PRO A 339 1.52 10.05 -20.91
CA PRO A 339 0.41 10.18 -19.96
C PRO A 339 -0.16 8.85 -19.46
N ALA A 340 0.66 7.84 -19.15
CA ALA A 340 0.17 6.53 -18.69
C ALA A 340 -0.76 6.62 -17.47
N ALA A 341 -1.71 5.70 -17.38
CA ALA A 341 -2.62 5.54 -16.25
C ALA A 341 -1.91 4.90 -15.03
N LEU A 342 -2.30 5.32 -13.82
CA LEU A 342 -1.65 5.05 -12.53
C LEU A 342 -2.58 4.62 -11.39
N ASN A 343 -3.91 4.69 -11.52
CA ASN A 343 -4.82 4.53 -10.38
C ASN A 343 -4.81 3.11 -9.76
N GLY A 344 -4.43 2.09 -10.54
CA GLY A 344 -4.29 0.69 -10.09
C GLY A 344 -2.96 0.38 -9.40
N ARG A 345 -2.20 1.40 -8.98
CA ARG A 345 -0.86 1.27 -8.35
C ARG A 345 -0.84 0.50 -7.03
N ASN A 346 -1.98 0.32 -6.36
CA ASN A 346 -2.13 -0.43 -5.10
C ASN A 346 -1.62 -1.88 -5.20
N HIS A 347 -1.62 -2.47 -6.39
CA HIS A 347 -1.02 -3.79 -6.61
C HIS A 347 0.52 -3.72 -6.62
N GLY A 348 1.09 -2.69 -7.23
CA GLY A 348 2.55 -2.46 -7.27
C GLY A 348 3.14 -2.10 -5.89
N ILE A 349 2.46 -1.27 -5.10
CA ILE A 349 2.94 -0.89 -3.75
C ILE A 349 3.01 -2.10 -2.81
N GLY A 350 2.02 -2.98 -2.79
CA GLY A 350 2.10 -4.19 -1.98
C GLY A 350 3.18 -5.15 -2.48
N ARG A 351 3.32 -5.28 -3.80
CA ARG A 351 4.29 -6.19 -4.39
C ARG A 351 5.75 -5.78 -4.18
N VAL A 352 6.05 -4.48 -4.10
CA VAL A 352 7.44 -4.05 -3.84
C VAL A 352 7.94 -4.52 -2.46
N PHE A 353 7.06 -4.60 -1.46
CA PHE A 353 7.42 -5.12 -0.14
C PHE A 353 7.65 -6.63 -0.15
N ASP A 354 6.85 -7.41 -0.91
CA ASP A 354 7.12 -8.83 -1.14
C ASP A 354 8.49 -9.03 -1.82
N LEU A 355 8.84 -8.18 -2.79
CA LEU A 355 10.13 -8.25 -3.47
C LEU A 355 11.29 -7.97 -2.52
N PHE A 356 11.21 -6.93 -1.68
CA PHE A 356 12.23 -6.65 -0.67
C PHE A 356 12.35 -7.78 0.35
N GLY A 357 11.22 -8.32 0.81
CA GLY A 357 11.20 -9.45 1.73
C GLY A 357 11.87 -10.69 1.13
N GLY A 358 11.49 -11.09 -0.08
CA GLY A 358 12.10 -12.22 -0.78
C GLY A 358 13.60 -12.03 -1.07
N LEU A 359 14.01 -10.80 -1.40
CA LEU A 359 15.41 -10.47 -1.62
C LEU A 359 16.24 -10.64 -0.33
N LEU A 360 15.80 -10.04 0.77
CA LEU A 360 16.47 -10.10 2.08
C LEU A 360 16.51 -11.52 2.64
N GLY A 361 15.42 -12.26 2.47
CA GLY A 361 15.29 -13.64 2.95
C GLY A 361 16.22 -14.64 2.28
N LYS A 362 16.73 -14.33 1.08
CA LYS A 362 17.59 -15.25 0.31
C LYS A 362 18.86 -15.62 1.06
N ASN A 363 19.46 -14.66 1.76
CA ASN A 363 20.68 -14.86 2.55
C ASN A 363 20.40 -14.99 4.05
N ASN A 364 19.18 -14.66 4.49
CA ASN A 364 18.78 -14.67 5.89
C ASN A 364 17.42 -15.36 6.08
N PRO A 365 17.31 -16.67 5.79
CA PRO A 365 16.03 -17.38 5.76
C PRO A 365 15.33 -17.40 7.13
N GLU A 366 16.07 -17.31 8.24
CA GLU A 366 15.49 -17.35 9.59
C GLU A 366 14.64 -16.13 9.94
N ILE A 367 14.88 -14.98 9.30
CA ILE A 367 14.14 -13.73 9.51
C ILE A 367 13.16 -13.41 8.37
N LEU A 368 13.04 -14.32 7.39
CA LEU A 368 12.17 -14.18 6.23
C LEU A 368 10.70 -14.40 6.62
N ASN A 369 9.82 -13.50 6.19
CA ASN A 369 8.38 -13.72 6.22
C ASN A 369 7.93 -14.33 4.89
N ALA A 370 6.84 -15.10 4.89
CA ALA A 370 6.20 -15.55 3.65
C ALA A 370 5.59 -14.37 2.86
N ALA A 371 4.98 -14.63 1.70
CA ALA A 371 4.20 -13.60 0.99
C ALA A 371 2.85 -13.38 1.67
N GLY A 372 2.46 -12.12 1.84
CA GLY A 372 1.15 -11.76 2.35
C GLY A 372 0.12 -11.63 1.25
N PHE A 373 -1.00 -10.99 1.62
CA PHE A 373 -1.92 -10.59 0.59
C PHE A 373 -1.28 -9.51 -0.32
N SER A 374 -0.53 -8.57 0.26
CA SER A 374 0.42 -7.72 -0.47
C SER A 374 -0.19 -6.98 -1.67
N SER A 375 -1.41 -6.47 -1.45
CA SER A 375 -2.14 -5.52 -2.29
C SER A 375 -3.13 -4.73 -1.42
N SER A 376 -4.10 -4.05 -2.02
CA SER A 376 -5.26 -3.46 -1.32
C SER A 376 -6.51 -3.74 -2.16
N PRO A 377 -7.27 -4.81 -1.87
CA PRO A 377 -8.55 -5.07 -2.53
C PRO A 377 -9.48 -3.85 -2.38
N HIS A 378 -9.95 -3.24 -3.45
CA HIS A 378 -10.97 -2.19 -3.35
C HIS A 378 -12.29 -2.65 -3.94
N PHE A 379 -13.36 -2.28 -3.25
CA PHE A 379 -14.73 -2.47 -3.69
C PHE A 379 -15.42 -1.11 -3.76
N MET A 380 -16.06 -0.85 -4.90
CA MET A 380 -16.85 0.36 -5.12
C MET A 380 -18.27 -0.01 -5.52
N TYR A 381 -19.23 0.77 -5.05
CA TYR A 381 -20.64 0.62 -5.38
C TYR A 381 -21.29 1.99 -5.47
N SER A 382 -22.00 2.28 -6.56
CA SER A 382 -22.67 3.57 -6.75
C SER A 382 -23.97 3.43 -7.51
N GLY A 383 -24.87 4.39 -7.30
CA GLY A 383 -26.21 4.35 -7.87
C GLY A 383 -27.09 5.44 -7.28
N HIS A 384 -28.39 5.30 -7.51
CA HIS A 384 -29.39 6.17 -6.90
C HIS A 384 -30.35 5.32 -6.08
N TYR A 385 -30.84 5.88 -4.97
CA TYR A 385 -31.94 5.27 -4.25
C TYR A 385 -33.21 5.28 -5.13
N ASP A 386 -33.85 4.13 -5.32
CA ASP A 386 -35.11 3.97 -6.07
C ASP A 386 -36.29 3.88 -5.08
N GLY A 387 -36.81 5.05 -4.69
CA GLY A 387 -37.92 5.20 -3.75
C GLY A 387 -37.55 5.58 -2.32
N GLY A 388 -38.58 5.66 -1.46
CA GLY A 388 -38.42 6.05 -0.05
C GLY A 388 -38.14 7.53 0.17
N ALA A 389 -37.58 7.88 1.34
CA ALA A 389 -37.32 9.27 1.71
C ALA A 389 -36.09 9.88 0.98
N ARG A 390 -35.24 9.03 0.41
CA ARG A 390 -33.99 9.39 -0.28
C ARG A 390 -34.09 9.22 -1.80
N ASP A 391 -35.31 9.07 -2.33
CA ASP A 391 -35.56 8.80 -3.75
C ASP A 391 -34.80 9.76 -4.68
N GLY A 392 -34.03 9.20 -5.61
CA GLY A 392 -33.20 9.94 -6.55
C GLY A 392 -31.92 10.54 -5.96
N GLU A 393 -31.61 10.35 -4.67
CA GLU A 393 -30.31 10.73 -4.12
C GLU A 393 -29.20 9.79 -4.63
N TRP A 394 -28.06 10.37 -5.01
CA TRP A 394 -26.89 9.61 -5.47
C TRP A 394 -25.99 9.18 -4.32
N PHE A 395 -25.61 7.89 -4.29
CA PHE A 395 -24.66 7.32 -3.35
C PHE A 395 -23.39 6.81 -4.03
N GLN A 396 -22.29 6.80 -3.29
CA GLN A 396 -21.01 6.22 -3.72
C GLN A 396 -20.31 5.63 -2.50
N LEU A 397 -20.04 4.34 -2.55
CA LEU A 397 -19.18 3.61 -1.62
C LEU A 397 -17.79 3.42 -2.23
N TYR A 398 -16.78 3.64 -1.40
CA TYR A 398 -15.42 3.20 -1.60
C TYR A 398 -14.99 2.45 -0.33
N SER A 399 -14.57 1.19 -0.47
CA SER A 399 -14.15 0.34 0.63
C SER A 399 -12.82 -0.34 0.30
N ILE A 400 -11.94 -0.42 1.30
CA ILE A 400 -10.68 -1.17 1.25
C ILE A 400 -10.90 -2.48 2.00
N GLY A 401 -10.62 -3.59 1.34
CA GLY A 401 -10.63 -4.93 1.89
C GLY A 401 -9.23 -5.37 2.32
N PHE A 402 -9.18 -6.50 3.03
CA PHE A 402 -7.95 -7.08 3.54
C PHE A 402 -7.88 -8.58 3.24
N GLY A 403 -6.72 -9.19 3.47
CA GLY A 403 -6.49 -10.62 3.24
C GLY A 403 -5.59 -11.23 4.30
N GLY A 404 -5.04 -12.40 3.97
CA GLY A 404 -4.12 -13.10 4.87
C GLY A 404 -2.76 -12.40 5.01
N ILE A 405 -2.34 -12.16 6.25
CA ILE A 405 -0.95 -11.74 6.56
C ILE A 405 -0.03 -12.96 6.45
N PRO A 406 1.25 -12.81 6.05
CA PRO A 406 2.11 -13.97 5.88
C PRO A 406 2.39 -14.70 7.21
N GLY A 407 2.70 -15.99 7.11
CA GLY A 407 3.39 -16.70 8.19
C GLY A 407 4.79 -16.10 8.41
N ARG A 408 5.21 -16.01 9.67
CA ARG A 408 6.44 -15.29 10.08
C ARG A 408 7.26 -16.14 11.04
N PRO A 409 8.56 -15.86 11.22
CA PRO A 409 9.37 -16.56 12.23
C PRO A 409 8.80 -16.43 13.66
N MET A 410 8.11 -15.33 13.95
CA MET A 410 7.53 -15.04 15.26
C MET A 410 6.16 -15.71 15.50
N GLY A 411 5.54 -16.29 14.46
CA GLY A 411 4.23 -16.94 14.59
C GLY A 411 3.35 -16.80 13.35
N ASP A 412 2.11 -17.27 13.50
CA ASP A 412 1.11 -17.26 12.43
C ASP A 412 0.85 -15.84 11.87
N GLY A 413 0.42 -15.82 10.62
CA GLY A 413 -0.16 -14.65 9.99
C GLY A 413 -1.59 -14.43 10.45
N PRO A 414 -1.96 -13.23 10.92
CA PRO A 414 -3.36 -12.86 11.15
C PRO A 414 -4.25 -13.08 9.93
N ASP A 415 -5.44 -13.63 10.17
CA ASP A 415 -6.49 -13.83 9.16
C ASP A 415 -7.21 -12.50 8.87
N GLY A 416 -7.46 -12.19 7.59
CA GLY A 416 -8.28 -11.04 7.18
C GLY A 416 -7.85 -9.68 7.72
N HIS A 417 -6.55 -9.45 7.91
CA HIS A 417 -6.02 -8.27 8.60
C HIS A 417 -5.28 -7.33 7.62
N SER A 418 -5.27 -6.03 7.93
CA SER A 418 -4.49 -5.06 7.16
C SER A 418 -2.98 -5.34 7.25
N LEU A 419 -2.30 -5.30 6.10
CA LEU A 419 -0.84 -5.27 6.00
C LEU A 419 -0.32 -3.85 6.27
N TRP A 420 -1.15 -2.84 6.01
CA TRP A 420 -0.83 -1.43 6.13
C TRP A 420 -1.04 -0.96 7.57
N PRO A 421 -0.02 -0.36 8.22
CA PRO A 421 -0.16 0.16 9.58
C PRO A 421 -1.30 1.17 9.68
N SER A 422 -2.09 1.07 10.75
CA SER A 422 -3.21 1.98 11.10
C SER A 422 -4.47 1.89 10.23
N PHE A 423 -4.45 1.15 9.12
CA PHE A 423 -5.67 0.92 8.34
C PHE A 423 -6.62 -0.01 9.10
N VAL A 424 -7.90 0.33 9.09
CA VAL A 424 -8.97 -0.42 9.74
C VAL A 424 -10.11 -0.69 8.77
N ASN A 425 -10.94 -1.69 9.06
CA ASN A 425 -12.11 -1.99 8.25
C ASN A 425 -13.27 -1.07 8.60
N ILE A 426 -14.17 -0.83 7.64
CA ILE A 426 -15.42 -0.13 7.89
C ILE A 426 -16.36 -1.08 8.66
N PRO A 427 -16.93 -0.68 9.82
CA PRO A 427 -17.92 -1.49 10.53
C PRO A 427 -19.13 -1.82 9.65
N CYS A 428 -19.64 -3.06 9.73
CA CYS A 428 -20.83 -3.48 8.95
C CYS A 428 -22.02 -2.53 9.17
N GLU A 429 -22.29 -2.15 10.42
CA GLU A 429 -23.38 -1.25 10.78
C GLU A 429 -23.28 0.11 10.07
N TYR A 430 -22.05 0.60 9.82
CA TYR A 430 -21.84 1.84 9.08
C TYR A 430 -22.10 1.65 7.59
N LEU A 431 -21.62 0.55 7.00
CA LEU A 431 -21.90 0.21 5.61
C LEU A 431 -23.41 0.11 5.35
N GLU A 432 -24.13 -0.62 6.21
CA GLU A 432 -25.58 -0.83 6.10
C GLU A 432 -26.40 0.43 6.41
N SER A 433 -25.87 1.34 7.22
CA SER A 433 -26.56 2.61 7.54
C SER A 433 -26.41 3.68 6.46
N TYR A 434 -25.27 3.71 5.78
CA TYR A 434 -24.95 4.77 4.80
C TYR A 434 -25.24 4.39 3.36
N TYR A 435 -25.22 3.10 3.03
CA TYR A 435 -25.32 2.59 1.66
C TYR A 435 -26.44 1.55 1.55
N PRO A 436 -27.09 1.45 0.37
CA PRO A 436 -28.16 0.49 0.15
C PRO A 436 -27.60 -0.91 -0.15
N LEU A 437 -26.94 -1.48 0.85
CA LEU A 437 -26.44 -2.85 0.84
C LEU A 437 -26.52 -3.45 2.23
N ARG A 438 -26.46 -4.78 2.29
CA ARG A 438 -26.36 -5.55 3.53
C ARG A 438 -25.17 -6.49 3.47
N ILE A 439 -24.43 -6.59 4.57
CA ILE A 439 -23.34 -7.57 4.68
C ILE A 439 -23.95 -8.89 5.14
N GLU A 440 -24.04 -9.87 4.25
CA GLU A 440 -24.59 -11.19 4.62
C GLU A 440 -23.57 -12.05 5.35
N ARG A 441 -22.29 -11.92 4.99
CA ARG A 441 -21.18 -12.63 5.61
C ARG A 441 -19.93 -11.77 5.62
N TRP A 442 -19.16 -11.93 6.68
CA TRP A 442 -17.79 -11.45 6.78
C TRP A 442 -17.02 -12.47 7.60
N GLU A 443 -16.44 -13.45 6.92
CA GLU A 443 -15.82 -14.61 7.56
C GLU A 443 -14.49 -14.96 6.89
N THR A 444 -13.59 -15.58 7.66
CA THR A 444 -12.35 -16.13 7.12
C THR A 444 -12.64 -17.36 6.28
N VAL A 445 -11.97 -17.52 5.15
CA VAL A 445 -12.15 -18.69 4.29
C VAL A 445 -11.17 -19.79 4.71
N THR A 446 -11.72 -20.89 5.21
CA THR A 446 -10.97 -22.08 5.66
C THR A 446 -9.95 -22.55 4.61
N ASP A 447 -8.77 -22.97 5.06
CA ASP A 447 -7.67 -23.50 4.22
C ASP A 447 -7.06 -22.54 3.18
N THR A 448 -7.40 -21.24 3.20
CA THR A 448 -6.80 -20.28 2.27
C THR A 448 -5.40 -19.81 2.68
N GLY A 449 -5.09 -19.87 3.98
CA GLY A 449 -3.77 -19.63 4.51
C GLY A 449 -2.83 -20.81 4.25
N GLY A 450 -1.64 -20.51 3.73
CA GLY A 450 -0.64 -21.52 3.43
C GLY A 450 -0.20 -22.29 4.67
N ALA A 451 -0.19 -23.62 4.57
CA ALA A 451 0.25 -24.49 5.65
C ALA A 451 1.74 -24.24 5.98
N GLY A 452 2.08 -24.21 7.26
CA GLY A 452 3.45 -24.00 7.73
C GLY A 452 3.56 -24.35 9.22
N LEU A 453 4.78 -24.42 9.75
CA LEU A 453 4.98 -24.40 11.20
C LEU A 453 4.21 -23.22 11.80
N HIS A 454 4.32 -22.07 11.13
CA HIS A 454 3.46 -20.93 11.30
C HIS A 454 2.59 -20.74 10.04
N ARG A 455 1.27 -20.79 10.22
CA ARG A 455 0.28 -20.71 9.14
C ARG A 455 0.23 -19.30 8.57
N GLY A 456 0.06 -19.17 7.25
CA GLY A 456 -0.33 -17.89 6.66
C GLY A 456 -1.77 -17.54 7.03
N GLY A 457 -2.10 -16.26 7.15
CA GLY A 457 -3.47 -15.84 7.42
C GLY A 457 -4.42 -16.30 6.32
N ASN A 458 -5.65 -16.65 6.68
CA ASN A 458 -6.73 -16.91 5.75
C ASN A 458 -7.19 -15.59 5.11
N GLY A 459 -7.63 -15.67 3.86
CA GLY A 459 -8.41 -14.62 3.21
C GLY A 459 -9.82 -14.54 3.82
N VAL A 460 -10.62 -13.58 3.35
CA VAL A 460 -11.99 -13.36 3.83
C VAL A 460 -12.99 -13.37 2.68
N ASP A 461 -14.20 -13.88 2.93
CA ASP A 461 -15.38 -13.65 2.09
C ASP A 461 -16.21 -12.54 2.72
N VAL A 462 -16.25 -11.40 2.04
CA VAL A 462 -17.23 -10.35 2.35
C VAL A 462 -18.34 -10.45 1.31
N THR A 463 -19.53 -10.84 1.78
CA THR A 463 -20.70 -11.06 0.93
C THR A 463 -21.62 -9.85 0.99
N TYR A 464 -21.79 -9.16 -0.14
CA TYR A 464 -22.61 -7.96 -0.27
C TYR A 464 -23.94 -8.28 -0.96
N TYR A 465 -25.05 -8.09 -0.24
CA TYR A 465 -26.39 -8.11 -0.82
C TYR A 465 -26.80 -6.69 -1.23
N PHE A 466 -27.18 -6.50 -2.50
CA PHE A 466 -27.55 -5.18 -3.00
C PHE A 466 -29.03 -4.89 -2.78
N GLU A 467 -29.32 -3.74 -2.16
CA GLU A 467 -30.70 -3.30 -1.95
C GLU A 467 -31.19 -2.37 -3.05
N GLU A 468 -30.32 -1.68 -3.76
CA GLU A 468 -30.69 -0.78 -4.86
C GLU A 468 -30.00 -1.18 -6.17
N PRO A 469 -30.53 -0.81 -7.34
CA PRO A 469 -29.81 -0.97 -8.59
C PRO A 469 -28.61 -0.01 -8.64
N GLY A 470 -27.53 -0.44 -9.27
CA GLY A 470 -26.34 0.39 -9.42
C GLY A 470 -25.25 -0.30 -10.23
N THR A 471 -24.05 0.24 -10.10
CA THR A 471 -22.83 -0.33 -10.69
C THR A 471 -21.79 -0.56 -9.61
N ILE A 472 -21.02 -1.64 -9.77
CA ILE A 472 -19.88 -1.95 -8.91
C ILE A 472 -18.57 -1.93 -9.70
N ALA A 473 -17.47 -1.72 -8.97
CA ALA A 473 -16.12 -1.96 -9.44
C ALA A 473 -15.32 -2.75 -8.41
N ILE A 474 -14.38 -3.55 -8.92
CA ILE A 474 -13.48 -4.42 -8.17
C ILE A 474 -12.06 -4.12 -8.64
N HIS A 475 -11.22 -3.72 -7.70
CA HIS A 475 -9.78 -3.56 -7.89
C HIS A 475 -9.05 -4.55 -7.02
N ASP A 476 -8.57 -5.64 -7.60
CA ASP A 476 -7.98 -6.73 -6.85
C ASP A 476 -6.92 -7.52 -7.63
N ASP A 477 -6.11 -8.32 -6.94
CA ASP A 477 -5.04 -9.12 -7.55
C ASP A 477 -5.06 -10.58 -7.06
N ARG A 478 -3.95 -11.31 -7.28
CA ARG A 478 -3.68 -12.66 -6.75
C ARG A 478 -4.78 -13.67 -7.05
N TRP A 479 -5.45 -13.50 -8.19
CA TRP A 479 -6.41 -14.46 -8.74
C TRP A 479 -5.75 -15.52 -9.62
N LEU A 480 -4.56 -15.21 -10.17
CA LEU A 480 -3.78 -16.09 -11.03
C LEU A 480 -2.60 -16.73 -10.30
N THR A 481 -1.76 -15.93 -9.63
CA THR A 481 -0.52 -16.37 -8.96
C THR A 481 -0.69 -16.52 -7.45
N TYR A 482 0.10 -17.41 -6.84
CA TYR A 482 -0.03 -17.81 -5.45
C TYR A 482 0.90 -17.02 -4.51
N PRO A 483 0.41 -16.51 -3.37
CA PRO A 483 1.25 -16.02 -2.26
C PRO A 483 2.22 -17.11 -1.85
N TRP A 484 3.52 -16.87 -2.02
CA TRP A 484 4.55 -17.88 -1.82
C TRP A 484 4.79 -18.20 -0.34
N GLY A 485 5.00 -19.48 -0.03
CA GLY A 485 5.44 -19.95 1.28
C GLY A 485 6.96 -19.96 1.40
N VAL A 486 7.46 -20.07 2.63
CA VAL A 486 8.92 -20.08 2.90
C VAL A 486 9.38 -21.11 3.91
N ASN A 487 10.64 -21.52 3.79
CA ASN A 487 11.31 -22.46 4.69
C ASN A 487 10.52 -23.77 4.88
N GLY A 488 9.92 -24.28 3.80
CA GLY A 488 9.04 -25.46 3.81
C GLY A 488 7.55 -25.17 3.96
N GLY A 489 7.19 -23.94 4.29
CA GLY A 489 5.81 -23.47 4.27
C GLY A 489 5.25 -23.45 2.85
N LYS A 490 3.92 -23.62 2.76
CA LYS A 490 3.18 -23.79 1.50
C LYS A 490 2.57 -22.47 1.02
N PRO A 491 2.29 -22.35 -0.29
CA PRO A 491 1.63 -21.18 -0.82
C PRO A 491 0.23 -21.00 -0.23
N GLY A 492 -0.21 -19.75 -0.09
CA GLY A 492 -1.61 -19.42 0.21
C GLY A 492 -2.51 -19.61 -1.01
N ALA A 493 -3.82 -19.71 -0.81
CA ALA A 493 -4.81 -19.80 -1.89
C ALA A 493 -4.98 -18.45 -2.61
N ARG A 494 -5.58 -18.48 -3.80
CA ARG A 494 -5.86 -17.31 -4.66
C ARG A 494 -7.19 -16.65 -4.29
N GLY A 495 -7.36 -15.38 -4.64
CA GLY A 495 -8.62 -14.66 -4.48
C GLY A 495 -9.58 -14.97 -5.64
N THR A 496 -10.89 -14.90 -5.40
CA THR A 496 -11.93 -15.13 -6.42
C THR A 496 -13.17 -14.29 -6.13
N LYS A 497 -13.96 -14.00 -7.16
CA LYS A 497 -15.12 -13.12 -7.08
C LYS A 497 -16.23 -13.66 -7.94
N TRP A 498 -17.45 -13.66 -7.44
CA TRP A 498 -18.62 -14.04 -8.22
C TRP A 498 -19.87 -13.33 -7.72
N ILE A 499 -20.82 -13.12 -8.63
CA ILE A 499 -22.16 -12.64 -8.31
C ILE A 499 -23.15 -13.79 -8.45
N VAL A 500 -24.00 -13.96 -7.45
CA VAL A 500 -25.24 -14.73 -7.54
C VAL A 500 -26.36 -13.73 -7.84
N ARG A 501 -26.92 -13.81 -9.04
CA ARG A 501 -28.02 -12.96 -9.49
C ARG A 501 -29.30 -13.33 -8.74
N ALA A 502 -30.22 -12.36 -8.60
CA ALA A 502 -31.54 -12.61 -8.02
C ALA A 502 -32.35 -13.72 -8.76
N THR A 503 -32.00 -14.01 -10.02
CA THR A 503 -32.55 -15.11 -10.83
C THR A 503 -32.02 -16.49 -10.42
N GLY A 504 -30.97 -16.56 -9.60
CA GLY A 504 -30.24 -17.77 -9.23
C GLY A 504 -29.05 -18.11 -10.13
N GLU A 505 -28.76 -17.29 -11.15
CA GLU A 505 -27.59 -17.46 -12.02
C GLU A 505 -26.31 -17.01 -11.30
N THR A 506 -25.22 -17.76 -11.47
CA THR A 506 -23.91 -17.42 -10.90
C THR A 506 -22.94 -17.02 -12.01
N GLU A 507 -22.26 -15.90 -11.83
CA GLU A 507 -21.28 -15.35 -12.76
C GLU A 507 -19.95 -15.11 -12.03
N VAL A 508 -18.85 -15.69 -12.52
CA VAL A 508 -17.50 -15.40 -12.03
C VAL A 508 -17.03 -14.06 -12.59
N LEU A 509 -16.46 -13.22 -11.74
CA LEU A 509 -15.98 -11.89 -12.12
C LEU A 509 -14.45 -11.83 -12.16
N PRO A 510 -13.86 -11.08 -13.12
CA PRO A 510 -12.46 -10.70 -13.07
C PRO A 510 -12.12 -9.93 -11.78
N SER A 511 -10.85 -10.02 -11.36
CA SER A 511 -10.37 -9.26 -10.20
C SER A 511 -10.11 -7.79 -10.48
N LYS A 512 -10.12 -7.36 -11.74
CA LYS A 512 -10.05 -5.97 -12.16
C LYS A 512 -11.16 -5.72 -13.16
N ILE A 513 -12.30 -5.23 -12.67
CA ILE A 513 -13.47 -4.93 -13.50
C ILE A 513 -14.22 -3.72 -12.92
N HIS A 514 -14.88 -2.96 -13.79
CA HIS A 514 -15.76 -1.86 -13.40
C HIS A 514 -17.05 -1.89 -14.24
N ASP A 515 -18.00 -1.02 -13.92
CA ASP A 515 -19.30 -0.90 -14.59
C ASP A 515 -20.13 -2.22 -14.61
N VAL A 516 -19.93 -3.09 -13.62
CA VAL A 516 -20.75 -4.30 -13.47
C VAL A 516 -22.11 -3.89 -12.91
N GLU A 517 -23.16 -4.04 -13.71
CA GLU A 517 -24.54 -3.78 -13.27
C GLU A 517 -24.93 -4.74 -12.15
N VAL A 518 -25.49 -4.20 -11.07
CA VAL A 518 -26.11 -4.95 -9.98
C VAL A 518 -27.55 -4.51 -9.79
N ARG A 519 -28.40 -5.47 -9.40
CA ARG A 519 -29.82 -5.22 -9.13
C ARG A 519 -30.16 -5.60 -7.70
N ARG A 520 -31.31 -5.11 -7.23
CA ARG A 520 -31.88 -5.51 -5.95
C ARG A 520 -31.97 -7.04 -5.88
N GLY A 521 -31.37 -7.62 -4.85
CA GLY A 521 -31.35 -9.06 -4.64
C GLY A 521 -30.14 -9.80 -5.21
N ASP A 522 -29.28 -9.14 -5.99
CA ASP A 522 -27.99 -9.71 -6.37
C ASP A 522 -27.07 -9.78 -5.15
N VAL A 523 -26.20 -10.79 -5.12
CA VAL A 523 -25.25 -11.04 -4.04
C VAL A 523 -23.84 -11.18 -4.61
N LEU A 524 -22.92 -10.29 -4.23
CA LEU A 524 -21.50 -10.40 -4.57
C LEU A 524 -20.76 -11.13 -3.46
N HIS A 525 -20.02 -12.16 -3.81
CA HIS A 525 -18.98 -12.74 -2.96
C HIS A 525 -17.62 -12.15 -3.35
N PHE A 526 -17.01 -11.43 -2.42
CA PHE A 526 -15.68 -10.85 -2.59
C PHE A 526 -14.70 -11.65 -1.74
N VAL A 527 -14.07 -12.67 -2.33
CA VAL A 527 -13.11 -13.53 -1.64
C VAL A 527 -11.67 -13.08 -1.89
N THR A 528 -11.00 -12.63 -0.83
CA THR A 528 -9.59 -12.28 -0.85
C THR A 528 -8.70 -13.50 -0.64
N TRP A 529 -7.40 -13.38 -0.93
CA TRP A 529 -6.45 -14.49 -0.80
C TRP A 529 -5.84 -14.58 0.60
N GLY A 530 -5.29 -15.76 0.89
CA GLY A 530 -4.52 -15.99 2.11
C GLY A 530 -3.07 -15.54 2.00
N GLY A 531 -2.32 -15.68 3.09
CA GLY A 531 -0.87 -15.53 3.11
C GLY A 531 -0.18 -16.88 2.92
N GLY A 532 1.09 -16.88 2.49
CA GLY A 532 1.92 -18.08 2.48
C GLY A 532 2.31 -18.53 3.90
N GLY A 533 2.58 -19.83 4.05
CA GLY A 533 3.04 -20.42 5.31
C GLY A 533 4.54 -20.24 5.53
N TRP A 534 4.95 -20.32 6.80
CA TRP A 534 6.36 -20.26 7.20
C TRP A 534 6.77 -21.52 7.96
N GLY A 535 7.92 -22.09 7.58
CA GLY A 535 8.47 -23.27 8.26
C GLY A 535 7.73 -24.57 7.90
N ASP A 536 8.31 -25.69 8.30
CA ASP A 536 7.78 -27.02 8.01
C ASP A 536 6.39 -27.27 8.65
N PRO A 537 5.32 -27.49 7.87
CA PRO A 537 3.99 -27.82 8.39
C PRO A 537 3.96 -29.08 9.28
N LEU A 538 4.82 -30.07 9.02
CA LEU A 538 4.86 -31.30 9.81
C LEU A 538 5.45 -31.09 11.21
N ALA A 539 6.11 -29.95 11.43
CA ALA A 539 6.61 -29.54 12.75
C ALA A 539 5.54 -28.82 13.59
N ARG A 540 4.39 -28.43 13.01
CA ARG A 540 3.31 -27.77 13.77
C ARG A 540 2.72 -28.74 14.80
N ASP A 541 2.37 -28.21 15.98
CA ASP A 541 1.72 -28.98 17.04
C ASP A 541 0.37 -29.57 16.55
N PRO A 542 0.19 -30.91 16.54
CA PRO A 542 -1.08 -31.53 16.15
C PRO A 542 -2.29 -31.03 16.94
N GLU A 543 -2.12 -30.73 18.24
CA GLU A 543 -3.23 -30.25 19.08
C GLU A 543 -3.66 -28.83 18.71
N LEU A 544 -2.69 -28.00 18.28
CA LEU A 544 -2.97 -26.69 17.72
C LEU A 544 -3.74 -26.83 16.40
N VAL A 545 -3.33 -27.73 15.51
CA VAL A 545 -4.05 -27.99 14.25
C VAL A 545 -5.48 -28.48 14.54
N ALA A 546 -5.68 -29.39 15.50
CA ALA A 546 -7.01 -29.84 15.89
C ALA A 546 -7.88 -28.70 16.44
N LEU A 547 -7.28 -27.78 17.20
CA LEU A 547 -7.97 -26.55 17.66
C LEU A 547 -8.36 -25.65 16.49
N GLU A 548 -7.48 -25.48 15.51
CA GLU A 548 -7.76 -24.70 14.29
C GLU A 548 -8.88 -25.32 13.46
N VAL A 549 -8.95 -26.65 13.40
CA VAL A 549 -10.07 -27.35 12.76
C VAL A 549 -11.39 -27.09 13.49
N ARG A 550 -11.39 -27.18 14.82
CA ARG A 550 -12.59 -26.86 15.61
C ARG A 550 -13.01 -25.40 15.51
N ARG A 551 -12.10 -24.50 15.16
CA ARG A 551 -12.37 -23.07 14.91
C ARG A 551 -12.72 -22.75 13.46
N GLY A 552 -12.68 -23.73 12.55
CA GLY A 552 -12.96 -23.52 11.13
C GLY A 552 -11.87 -22.79 10.36
N LEU A 553 -10.66 -22.66 10.92
CA LEU A 553 -9.53 -22.03 10.23
C LEU A 553 -8.85 -22.98 9.25
N VAL A 554 -8.85 -24.26 9.59
CA VAL A 554 -8.33 -25.38 8.80
C VAL A 554 -9.44 -26.43 8.68
N SER A 555 -9.60 -27.12 7.56
CA SER A 555 -10.57 -28.23 7.48
C SER A 555 -9.94 -29.54 7.96
N ALA A 556 -10.75 -30.58 8.21
CA ALA A 556 -10.21 -31.90 8.52
C ALA A 556 -9.31 -32.45 7.39
N GLU A 557 -9.65 -32.16 6.12
CA GLU A 557 -8.82 -32.54 4.98
C GLU A 557 -7.55 -31.67 4.89
N GLY A 558 -7.66 -30.37 5.18
CA GLY A 558 -6.51 -29.46 5.27
C GLY A 558 -5.53 -29.88 6.38
N ALA A 559 -6.05 -30.32 7.54
CA ALA A 559 -5.24 -30.88 8.62
C ALA A 559 -4.46 -32.12 8.18
N ARG A 560 -5.13 -33.03 7.47
CA ARG A 560 -4.55 -34.27 6.96
C ARG A 560 -3.50 -34.00 5.86
N THR A 561 -3.84 -33.20 4.85
CA THR A 561 -3.01 -32.99 3.65
C THR A 561 -1.92 -31.95 3.86
N GLY A 562 -2.20 -30.88 4.62
CA GLY A 562 -1.27 -29.80 4.90
C GLY A 562 -0.33 -30.09 6.07
N TYR A 563 -0.79 -30.78 7.11
CA TYR A 563 -0.05 -30.92 8.38
C TYR A 563 0.20 -32.38 8.80
N GLY A 564 -0.31 -33.36 8.05
CA GLY A 564 -0.25 -34.77 8.42
C GLY A 564 -1.01 -35.11 9.71
N VAL A 565 -2.01 -34.31 10.08
CA VAL A 565 -2.79 -34.49 11.31
C VAL A 565 -4.11 -35.17 10.98
N VAL A 566 -4.35 -36.32 11.61
CA VAL A 566 -5.58 -37.09 11.50
C VAL A 566 -6.41 -36.87 12.75
N LEU A 567 -7.68 -36.50 12.58
CA LEU A 567 -8.62 -36.32 13.68
C LEU A 567 -9.57 -37.53 13.78
N ASP A 568 -9.99 -37.85 15.00
CA ASP A 568 -11.06 -38.82 15.23
C ASP A 568 -12.46 -38.18 15.09
N ASP A 569 -13.52 -38.97 15.25
CA ASP A 569 -14.92 -38.53 15.15
C ASP A 569 -15.30 -37.45 16.19
N THR A 570 -14.48 -37.26 17.23
CA THR A 570 -14.68 -36.23 18.26
C THR A 570 -13.95 -34.92 17.94
N GLY A 571 -13.14 -34.90 16.87
CA GLY A 571 -12.28 -33.78 16.51
C GLY A 571 -11.01 -33.68 17.37
N ALA A 572 -10.63 -34.78 18.05
CA ALA A 572 -9.38 -34.90 18.79
C ALA A 572 -8.29 -35.52 17.91
N VAL A 573 -7.02 -35.27 18.24
CA VAL A 573 -5.89 -35.81 17.47
C VAL A 573 -5.82 -37.33 17.63
N ASN A 574 -5.87 -38.05 16.51
CA ASN A 574 -5.46 -39.44 16.47
C ASN A 574 -3.92 -39.49 16.37
N VAL A 575 -3.26 -39.64 17.52
CA VAL A 575 -1.80 -39.60 17.64
C VAL A 575 -1.12 -40.68 16.79
N GLY A 576 -1.67 -41.89 16.75
CA GLY A 576 -1.07 -43.00 16.00
C GLY A 576 -1.08 -42.73 14.51
N ASP A 577 -2.26 -42.41 13.96
CA ASP A 577 -2.43 -42.18 12.53
C ASP A 577 -1.71 -40.91 12.07
N SER A 578 -1.72 -39.85 12.88
CA SER A 578 -0.96 -38.62 12.60
C SER A 578 0.55 -38.88 12.57
N THR A 579 1.06 -39.68 13.51
CA THR A 579 2.49 -40.04 13.54
C THR A 579 2.89 -40.80 12.29
N SER A 580 2.09 -41.80 11.90
CA SER A 580 2.34 -42.60 10.70
C SER A 580 2.24 -41.77 9.42
N LEU A 581 1.25 -40.88 9.32
CA LEU A 581 1.07 -40.01 8.16
C LEU A 581 2.23 -39.02 8.01
N ARG A 582 2.63 -38.35 9.10
CA ARG A 582 3.79 -37.43 9.09
C ARG A 582 5.08 -38.13 8.69
N ALA A 583 5.30 -39.37 9.15
CA ALA A 583 6.46 -40.16 8.73
C ALA A 583 6.45 -40.41 7.21
N SER A 584 5.32 -40.88 6.66
CA SER A 584 5.16 -41.08 5.20
C SER A 584 5.39 -39.80 4.41
N MET A 585 4.77 -38.70 4.83
CA MET A 585 4.91 -37.40 4.17
C MET A 585 6.35 -36.89 4.23
N SER A 586 7.04 -37.08 5.36
CA SER A 586 8.45 -36.68 5.50
C SER A 586 9.37 -37.47 4.58
N ASP A 587 9.10 -38.78 4.39
CA ASP A 587 9.89 -39.64 3.49
C ASP A 587 9.67 -39.29 2.00
N GLU A 588 8.49 -38.78 1.65
CA GLU A 588 8.11 -38.44 0.27
C GLU A 588 8.43 -36.99 -0.15
N ARG A 589 8.51 -36.06 0.81
CA ARG A 589 8.56 -34.60 0.59
C ARG A 589 9.76 -34.08 -0.20
N GLY A 590 10.90 -34.79 -0.19
CA GLY A 590 12.15 -34.26 -0.72
C GLY A 590 12.77 -33.14 0.13
N GLU A 591 13.67 -32.36 -0.46
CA GLU A 591 14.39 -31.28 0.22
C GLU A 591 13.49 -30.06 0.52
N ILE A 592 13.64 -29.47 1.71
CA ILE A 592 12.93 -28.24 2.08
C ILE A 592 13.54 -27.06 1.34
N THR A 593 12.76 -26.41 0.48
CA THR A 593 13.19 -25.20 -0.23
C THR A 593 12.90 -23.94 0.59
N VAL A 594 13.70 -22.89 0.34
CA VAL A 594 13.50 -21.58 0.98
C VAL A 594 12.22 -20.91 0.49
N PHE A 595 11.86 -21.07 -0.79
CA PHE A 595 10.64 -20.51 -1.37
C PHE A 595 9.82 -21.63 -2.03
N ASP A 596 8.51 -21.59 -1.82
CA ASP A 596 7.51 -22.38 -2.55
C ASP A 596 6.52 -21.40 -3.19
N LYS A 597 6.60 -21.22 -4.51
CA LYS A 597 5.73 -20.31 -5.28
C LYS A 597 4.52 -21.02 -5.89
N GLY A 598 4.33 -22.31 -5.57
CA GLY A 598 3.36 -23.16 -6.26
C GLY A 598 3.85 -23.64 -7.63
N PRO A 599 2.93 -24.06 -8.52
CA PRO A 599 3.26 -24.54 -9.86
C PRO A 599 4.00 -23.49 -10.71
N SER A 600 4.69 -23.94 -11.76
CA SER A 600 5.34 -23.02 -12.70
C SER A 600 4.30 -22.15 -13.41
N LEU A 601 4.71 -20.95 -13.85
CA LEU A 601 3.81 -20.04 -14.55
C LEU A 601 3.19 -20.65 -15.82
N GLU A 602 3.95 -21.47 -16.55
CA GLU A 602 3.46 -22.20 -17.72
C GLU A 602 2.26 -23.10 -17.37
N VAL A 603 2.37 -23.86 -16.27
CA VAL A 603 1.29 -24.72 -15.78
C VAL A 603 0.10 -23.89 -15.28
N ILE A 604 0.36 -22.79 -14.58
CA ILE A 604 -0.70 -21.88 -14.11
C ILE A 604 -1.50 -21.31 -15.29
N LEU A 605 -0.83 -20.89 -16.36
CA LEU A 605 -1.47 -20.33 -17.55
C LEU A 605 -2.25 -21.41 -18.34
N GLU A 606 -1.69 -22.63 -18.47
CA GLU A 606 -2.36 -23.75 -19.13
C GLU A 606 -3.68 -24.12 -18.45
N ARG A 607 -3.70 -24.09 -17.11
CA ARG A 607 -4.87 -24.49 -16.28
C ARG A 607 -5.77 -23.34 -15.87
N CYS A 608 -5.45 -22.10 -16.28
CA CYS A 608 -6.10 -20.89 -15.78
C CYS A 608 -7.63 -20.94 -15.90
N GLU A 609 -8.15 -21.22 -17.08
CA GLU A 609 -9.60 -21.21 -17.33
C GLU A 609 -10.32 -22.35 -16.60
N GLU A 610 -9.69 -23.54 -16.52
CA GLU A 610 -10.24 -24.68 -15.78
C GLU A 610 -10.31 -24.41 -14.27
N GLU A 611 -9.26 -23.82 -13.68
CA GLU A 611 -9.19 -23.60 -12.24
C GLU A 611 -9.90 -22.34 -11.75
N THR A 612 -10.00 -21.30 -12.60
CA THR A 612 -10.51 -19.98 -12.19
C THR A 612 -11.80 -19.58 -12.87
N GLY A 613 -12.18 -20.24 -13.98
CA GLY A 613 -13.29 -19.80 -14.83
C GLY A 613 -13.00 -18.55 -15.66
N LEU A 614 -11.76 -18.04 -15.64
CA LEU A 614 -11.32 -16.85 -16.36
C LEU A 614 -10.22 -17.18 -17.38
N PRO A 615 -10.22 -16.54 -18.56
CA PRO A 615 -9.19 -16.77 -19.56
C PRO A 615 -7.82 -16.29 -19.08
N ALA A 616 -6.77 -17.01 -19.48
CA ALA A 616 -5.40 -16.59 -19.21
C ALA A 616 -5.09 -15.22 -19.85
N PRO A 617 -4.40 -14.31 -19.14
CA PRO A 617 -4.02 -13.02 -19.72
C PRO A 617 -2.96 -13.21 -20.82
N ARG A 618 -2.89 -12.25 -21.74
CA ARG A 618 -1.88 -12.25 -22.81
C ARG A 618 -0.57 -11.68 -22.29
N PRO A 619 0.61 -12.15 -22.72
CA PRO A 619 1.88 -11.61 -22.23
C PRO A 619 1.99 -10.09 -22.37
N PRO A 620 2.60 -9.38 -21.40
CA PRO A 620 2.80 -7.94 -21.46
C PRO A 620 3.43 -7.49 -22.79
N VAL A 621 2.89 -6.42 -23.36
CA VAL A 621 3.39 -5.83 -24.61
C VAL A 621 4.16 -4.55 -24.32
N ASN A 622 5.19 -4.28 -25.13
CA ASN A 622 5.82 -2.97 -25.11
C ASN A 622 4.89 -1.97 -25.82
N VAL A 623 4.23 -1.10 -25.04
CA VAL A 623 3.21 -0.15 -25.51
C VAL A 623 3.74 0.75 -26.66
N ARG A 624 5.05 1.04 -26.71
CA ARG A 624 5.66 1.80 -27.82
C ARG A 624 5.65 1.06 -29.16
N LYS A 625 5.68 -0.27 -29.16
CA LYS A 625 5.65 -1.10 -30.38
C LYS A 625 4.23 -1.41 -30.82
N ALA A 626 3.28 -1.50 -29.87
CA ALA A 626 1.89 -1.84 -30.14
C ALA A 626 1.10 -0.72 -30.83
N VAL A 627 1.38 0.56 -30.54
CA VAL A 627 0.69 1.73 -31.15
C VAL A 627 1.22 2.08 -32.56
N ARG A 628 2.22 1.36 -33.06
CA ARG A 628 2.78 1.52 -34.43
C ARG A 628 2.36 0.40 -35.40
N ALA A 629 1.56 -0.57 -34.95
CA ALA A 629 0.92 -1.58 -35.78
C ALA A 629 -0.58 -1.26 -35.88
#